data_AF-A0A5C1YK16-F1
#
_entry.id   AF-A0A5C1YK16-F1
#
_cell.length_a   1.000
_cell.length_b   1.000
_cell.length_c   1.000
_cell.angle_alpha   90.00
_cell.angle_beta   90.00
_cell.angle_gamma   90.00
#
_symmetry.space_group_name_H-M   'P 1'
#
loop_
_entity.id
_entity.type
_entity.pdbx_description
1 polymer ?
#
loop_
_entity_poly.entity_id
_entity_poly.type
_entity_poly.pdbx_seq_one_letter_code
_entity_poly.pdbx_strand_id
1 'polypeptide(L)'
;MQITAEAIPRAELGMPRAAAVRVEAALAEVAELEATIRAAQARQFELIAEASEAFHLDDAVLAGLTTEDQCRFPHCSRPATRTDFDHTEGWADGGRTDAANLACLCRAHHRMKHHGGWRVRQLGRGRLEWTSPTGRVQVTEPEYAFMQGVGGAQGP
;
A
#
# COMPACT_ATOMS: atom_id res chain seq x y z
N MET A 1 -26.07 -0.86 -11.36
CA MET A 1 -27.32 -0.17 -11.75
C MET A 1 -26.96 0.74 -12.92
N GLN A 2 -27.13 0.26 -14.16
CA GLN A 2 -26.88 1.08 -15.35
C GLN A 2 -28.09 1.99 -15.56
N ILE A 3 -27.90 3.30 -15.40
CA ILE A 3 -28.88 4.29 -15.86
C ILE A 3 -28.53 4.51 -17.33
N THR A 4 -29.24 3.84 -18.24
CA THR A 4 -29.19 4.20 -19.65
C THR A 4 -30.07 5.43 -19.82
N ALA A 5 -29.47 6.60 -20.02
CA ALA A 5 -30.19 7.76 -20.50
C ALA A 5 -30.65 7.46 -21.94
N GLU A 6 -31.89 7.04 -22.11
CA GLU A 6 -32.52 7.02 -23.43
C GLU A 6 -32.52 8.47 -23.96
N ALA A 7 -31.82 8.69 -25.07
CA ALA A 7 -31.73 10.01 -25.68
C ALA A 7 -33.12 10.45 -26.17
N ILE A 8 -33.64 11.56 -25.63
CA ILE A 8 -34.88 12.18 -26.09
C ILE A 8 -34.72 12.57 -27.57
N PRO A 9 -35.61 12.13 -28.48
CA PRO A 9 -35.51 12.44 -29.91
C PRO A 9 -35.50 13.95 -30.18
N ARG A 10 -34.62 14.37 -31.11
CA ARG A 10 -34.38 15.77 -31.54
C ARG A 10 -35.65 16.59 -31.85
N ALA A 11 -36.74 15.93 -32.24
CA ALA A 11 -38.00 16.57 -32.59
C ALA A 11 -38.81 17.08 -31.38
N GLU A 12 -38.56 16.57 -30.15
CA GLU A 12 -39.43 16.79 -28.99
C GLU A 12 -39.00 17.96 -28.08
N LEU A 13 -37.82 18.56 -28.31
CA LEU A 13 -37.25 19.60 -27.43
C LEU A 13 -37.61 21.05 -27.81
N GLY A 14 -38.33 21.28 -28.91
CA GLY A 14 -38.74 22.62 -29.35
C GLY A 14 -37.61 23.64 -29.59
N MET A 15 -36.35 23.21 -29.66
CA MET A 15 -35.19 24.10 -29.69
C MET A 15 -34.72 24.43 -31.12
N PRO A 16 -34.07 25.60 -31.33
CA PRO A 16 -33.48 25.95 -32.63
C PRO A 16 -32.40 24.93 -33.05
N ARG A 17 -32.35 24.57 -34.34
CA ARG A 17 -31.39 23.60 -34.90
C ARG A 17 -29.94 23.84 -34.45
N ALA A 18 -29.52 25.10 -34.40
CA ALA A 18 -28.17 25.49 -33.98
C ALA A 18 -27.87 25.15 -32.51
N ALA A 19 -28.87 25.26 -31.64
CA ALA A 19 -28.73 24.94 -30.24
C ALA A 19 -28.74 23.41 -30.02
N ALA A 20 -29.50 22.64 -30.81
CA ALA A 20 -29.44 21.17 -30.80
C ALA A 20 -28.06 20.64 -31.18
N VAL A 21 -27.43 21.22 -32.20
CA VAL A 21 -26.06 20.85 -32.62
C VAL A 21 -25.02 21.12 -31.53
N ARG A 22 -25.19 22.20 -30.75
CA ARG A 22 -24.29 22.50 -29.62
C ARG A 22 -24.44 21.50 -28.47
N VAL A 23 -25.67 21.06 -28.19
CA VAL A 23 -25.93 20.00 -27.19
C VAL A 23 -25.34 18.67 -27.67
N GLU A 24 -25.55 18.30 -28.93
CA GLU A 24 -24.97 17.09 -29.53
C GLU A 24 -23.42 17.10 -29.46
N ALA A 25 -22.78 18.24 -29.77
CA ALA A 25 -21.33 18.40 -29.66
C ALA A 25 -20.85 18.30 -28.20
N ALA A 26 -21.52 18.96 -27.25
CA ALA A 26 -21.16 18.89 -25.84
C ALA A 26 -21.33 17.48 -25.26
N LEU A 27 -22.37 16.74 -25.68
CA LEU A 27 -22.56 15.34 -25.29
C LEU A 27 -21.45 14.45 -25.83
N ALA A 28 -20.97 14.70 -27.06
CA ALA A 28 -19.82 13.99 -27.62
C ALA A 28 -18.52 14.26 -26.83
N GLU A 29 -18.27 15.52 -26.45
CA GLU A 29 -17.12 15.88 -25.60
C GLU A 29 -17.17 15.21 -24.22
N VAL A 30 -18.35 15.16 -23.61
CA VAL A 30 -18.56 14.45 -22.34
C VAL A 30 -18.32 12.95 -22.51
N ALA A 31 -18.79 12.33 -23.60
CA ALA A 31 -18.57 10.91 -23.85
C ALA A 31 -17.08 10.56 -24.02
N GLU A 32 -16.31 11.41 -24.70
CA GLU A 32 -14.84 11.26 -24.84
C GLU A 32 -14.12 11.39 -23.50
N LEU A 33 -14.53 12.36 -22.67
CA LEU A 33 -13.98 12.53 -21.33
C LEU A 33 -14.27 11.32 -20.44
N GLU A 34 -15.50 10.79 -20.48
CA GLU A 34 -15.86 9.60 -19.74
C GLU A 34 -15.06 8.36 -20.19
N ALA A 35 -14.83 8.21 -21.50
CA ALA A 35 -14.01 7.13 -22.03
C ALA A 35 -12.57 7.23 -21.52
N THR A 36 -12.02 8.45 -21.49
CA THR A 36 -10.69 8.73 -20.94
C THR A 36 -10.61 8.39 -19.45
N ILE A 37 -11.60 8.80 -18.66
CA ILE A 37 -11.67 8.50 -17.21
C ILE A 37 -11.73 6.99 -17.00
N ARG A 38 -12.57 6.26 -17.73
CA ARG A 38 -12.68 4.80 -17.64
C ARG A 38 -11.34 4.12 -17.98
N ALA A 39 -10.65 4.58 -19.02
CA ALA A 39 -9.33 4.06 -19.38
C ALA A 39 -8.28 4.33 -18.31
N ALA A 40 -8.25 5.53 -17.73
CA ALA A 40 -7.35 5.89 -16.64
C ALA A 40 -7.61 5.04 -15.39
N GLN A 41 -8.89 4.82 -15.05
CA GLN A 41 -9.27 3.95 -13.92
C GLN A 41 -8.85 2.49 -14.16
N ALA A 42 -9.06 1.95 -15.37
CA ALA A 42 -8.61 0.60 -15.71
C ALA A 42 -7.08 0.48 -15.60
N ARG A 43 -6.33 1.45 -16.12
CA ARG A 43 -4.87 1.48 -15.99
C ARG A 43 -4.41 1.57 -14.53
N GLN A 44 -5.11 2.36 -13.72
CA GLN A 44 -4.84 2.43 -12.29
C GLN A 44 -5.06 1.07 -11.60
N PHE A 45 -6.13 0.35 -11.95
CA PHE A 45 -6.37 -0.99 -11.40
C PHE A 45 -5.29 -1.99 -11.82
N GLU A 46 -4.85 -1.99 -13.08
CA GLU A 46 -3.74 -2.82 -13.55
C GLU A 46 -2.46 -2.53 -12.78
N LEU A 47 -2.10 -1.25 -12.62
CA LEU A 47 -0.91 -0.84 -11.85
C LEU A 47 -0.99 -1.29 -10.38
N ILE A 48 -2.16 -1.23 -9.76
CA ILE A 48 -2.38 -1.73 -8.40
C ILE A 48 -2.24 -3.26 -8.36
N ALA A 49 -2.74 -3.98 -9.36
CA ALA A 49 -2.62 -5.43 -9.44
C ALA A 49 -1.18 -5.89 -9.66
N GLU A 50 -0.47 -5.28 -10.63
CA GLU A 50 0.97 -5.51 -10.88
C GLU A 50 1.79 -5.22 -9.63
N ALA A 51 1.50 -4.11 -8.94
CA ALA A 51 2.12 -3.81 -7.66
C ALA A 51 1.81 -4.92 -6.65
N SER A 52 0.54 -5.34 -6.52
CA SER A 52 0.06 -6.36 -5.57
C SER A 52 0.72 -7.74 -5.74
N GLU A 53 1.02 -8.17 -6.97
CA GLU A 53 1.74 -9.44 -7.21
C GLU A 53 3.17 -9.41 -6.62
N ALA A 54 3.77 -8.23 -6.47
CA ALA A 54 5.03 -8.05 -5.76
C ALA A 54 4.89 -8.08 -4.22
N PHE A 55 3.66 -8.17 -3.67
CA PHE A 55 3.37 -8.28 -2.23
C PHE A 55 3.12 -9.74 -1.80
N HIS A 56 3.91 -10.69 -2.31
CA HIS A 56 3.87 -12.06 -1.80
C HIS A 56 4.82 -12.23 -0.61
N LEU A 57 4.24 -12.24 0.59
CA LEU A 57 4.86 -12.81 1.78
C LEU A 57 4.47 -14.29 1.87
N ASP A 58 5.42 -15.17 2.20
CA ASP A 58 5.11 -16.57 2.51
C ASP A 58 4.06 -16.66 3.64
N ASP A 59 3.09 -17.57 3.53
CA ASP A 59 2.00 -17.73 4.51
C ASP A 59 2.52 -17.93 5.94
N ALA A 60 3.66 -18.61 6.11
CA ALA A 60 4.30 -18.80 7.42
C ALA A 60 4.89 -17.49 7.98
N VAL A 61 5.43 -16.62 7.13
CA VAL A 61 5.91 -15.29 7.51
C VAL A 61 4.72 -14.42 7.88
N LEU A 62 3.66 -14.45 7.08
CA LEU A 62 2.44 -13.69 7.35
C LEU A 62 1.80 -14.13 8.67
N ALA A 63 1.70 -15.44 8.94
CA ALA A 63 1.22 -15.96 10.22
C ALA A 63 2.09 -15.49 11.39
N GLY A 64 3.42 -15.67 11.32
CA GLY A 64 4.33 -15.26 12.38
C GLY A 64 4.28 -13.76 12.69
N LEU A 65 4.14 -12.92 11.65
CA LEU A 65 4.01 -11.48 11.82
C LEU A 65 2.60 -11.05 12.30
N THR A 66 1.53 -11.79 12.00
CA THR A 66 0.14 -11.37 12.32
C THR A 66 -0.40 -11.89 13.65
N THR A 67 0.01 -13.07 14.12
CA THR A 67 -0.62 -13.71 15.29
C THR A 67 0.29 -13.79 16.51
N GLU A 68 1.61 -13.81 16.32
CA GLU A 68 2.55 -14.21 17.36
C GLU A 68 3.57 -13.14 17.78
N ASP A 69 3.60 -12.00 17.09
CA ASP A 69 4.51 -10.90 17.42
C ASP A 69 3.76 -9.76 18.13
N GLN A 70 4.54 -8.80 18.61
CA GLN A 70 4.07 -7.52 19.11
C GLN A 70 4.70 -6.40 18.28
N CYS A 71 4.27 -5.17 18.55
CA CYS A 71 4.90 -3.99 17.99
C CYS A 71 6.42 -4.03 18.25
N ARG A 72 7.20 -4.01 17.16
CA ARG A 72 8.65 -4.23 17.19
C ARG A 72 9.47 -3.05 17.72
N PHE A 73 8.81 -1.96 18.09
CA PHE A 73 9.44 -0.82 18.74
C PHE A 73 9.87 -1.20 20.17
N PRO A 74 11.02 -0.72 20.67
CA PRO A 74 11.51 -1.09 21.98
C PRO A 74 10.48 -0.91 23.10
N HIS A 75 10.29 -1.95 23.90
CA HIS A 75 9.39 -1.99 25.07
C HIS A 75 7.89 -1.83 24.76
N CYS A 76 7.47 -1.90 23.49
CA CYS A 76 6.05 -1.87 23.15
C CYS A 76 5.45 -3.28 23.24
N SER A 77 4.36 -3.42 23.99
CA SER A 77 3.62 -4.68 24.14
C SER A 77 2.31 -4.72 23.35
N ARG A 78 2.13 -3.84 22.36
CA ARG A 78 0.89 -3.83 21.57
C ARG A 78 0.89 -5.05 20.64
N PRO A 79 -0.15 -5.91 20.67
CA PRO A 79 -0.16 -7.15 19.88
C PRO A 79 -0.16 -6.87 18.38
N ALA A 80 0.44 -7.77 17.59
CA ALA A 80 0.52 -7.68 16.13
C ALA A 80 -0.84 -7.46 15.45
N THR A 81 -1.91 -8.06 15.98
CA THR A 81 -3.30 -7.87 15.51
C THR A 81 -3.80 -6.42 15.58
N ARG A 82 -3.07 -5.53 16.26
CA ARG A 82 -3.33 -4.09 16.36
C ARG A 82 -2.19 -3.24 15.80
N THR A 83 -1.42 -3.80 14.87
CA THR A 83 -0.31 -3.15 14.16
C THR A 83 -0.55 -3.19 12.66
N ASP A 84 0.20 -2.37 11.93
CA ASP A 84 0.32 -2.48 10.48
C ASP A 84 1.72 -3.04 10.16
N PHE A 85 1.87 -3.65 8.97
CA PHE A 85 3.20 -3.91 8.42
C PHE A 85 3.80 -2.62 7.89
N ASP A 86 5.02 -2.33 8.35
CA ASP A 86 5.76 -1.15 7.97
C ASP A 86 7.11 -1.55 7.37
N HIS A 87 7.43 -0.97 6.22
CA HIS A 87 8.69 -1.19 5.52
C HIS A 87 9.82 -0.42 6.17
N THR A 88 10.94 -1.09 6.50
CA THR A 88 12.16 -0.45 7.02
C THR A 88 12.72 0.54 6.01
N GLU A 89 12.89 0.12 4.76
CA GLU A 89 13.14 0.96 3.60
C GLU A 89 11.83 1.19 2.84
N GLY A 90 11.44 2.46 2.65
CA GLY A 90 10.16 2.81 2.06
C GLY A 90 10.04 2.30 0.62
N TRP A 91 8.81 1.95 0.21
CA TRP A 91 8.55 1.51 -1.16
C TRP A 91 8.97 2.56 -2.21
N ALA A 92 8.76 3.85 -1.91
CA ALA A 92 9.18 4.96 -2.78
C ALA A 92 10.70 5.05 -2.95
N ASP A 93 11.47 4.47 -2.02
CA ASP A 93 12.93 4.40 -2.05
C ASP A 93 13.44 3.09 -2.69
N GLY A 94 12.54 2.26 -3.21
CA GLY A 94 12.86 0.96 -3.81
C GLY A 94 12.76 -0.24 -2.85
N GLY A 95 12.29 -0.02 -1.62
CA GLY A 95 12.11 -1.07 -0.62
C GLY A 95 11.09 -2.13 -1.06
N ARG A 96 11.47 -3.41 -0.96
CA ARG A 96 10.62 -4.54 -1.31
C ARG A 96 9.62 -4.87 -0.20
N THR A 97 8.45 -5.37 -0.56
CA THR A 97 7.50 -5.95 0.40
C THR A 97 7.90 -7.40 0.68
N ASP A 98 8.83 -7.61 1.60
CA ASP A 98 9.24 -8.95 2.02
C ASP A 98 9.53 -9.03 3.53
N ALA A 99 9.69 -10.25 4.04
CA ALA A 99 9.95 -10.54 5.45
C ALA A 99 11.20 -9.82 5.99
N ALA A 100 12.19 -9.57 5.14
CA ALA A 100 13.46 -8.96 5.52
C ALA A 100 13.37 -7.43 5.57
N ASN A 101 12.33 -6.82 4.99
CA ASN A 101 12.10 -5.39 5.03
C ASN A 101 10.93 -4.99 5.94
N LEU A 102 9.96 -5.86 6.21
CA LEU A 102 8.78 -5.53 7.01
C LEU A 102 8.97 -5.76 8.51
N ALA A 103 8.22 -4.98 9.31
CA ALA A 103 8.05 -5.17 10.74
C ALA A 103 6.65 -4.73 11.20
N CYS A 104 6.14 -5.35 12.27
CA CYS A 104 4.87 -4.99 12.89
C CYS A 104 5.03 -3.71 13.72
N LEU A 105 4.36 -2.62 13.34
CA LEU A 105 4.36 -1.37 14.10
C LEU A 105 2.97 -0.87 14.42
N CYS A 106 2.73 -0.50 15.67
CA CYS A 106 1.49 0.18 16.03
C CYS A 106 1.47 1.59 15.41
N ARG A 107 0.27 2.12 15.17
CA ARG A 107 0.09 3.46 14.56
C ARG A 107 0.93 4.56 15.20
N ALA A 108 1.13 4.52 16.52
CA ALA A 108 1.95 5.50 17.24
C ALA A 108 3.44 5.40 16.86
N HIS A 109 4.01 4.20 16.86
CA HIS A 109 5.43 3.99 16.53
C HIS A 109 5.70 4.07 15.03
N HIS A 110 4.72 3.71 14.19
CA HIS A 110 4.77 3.95 12.76
C HIS A 110 4.95 5.45 12.46
N ARG A 111 4.14 6.31 13.08
CA ARG A 111 4.30 7.78 12.94
C ARG A 111 5.62 8.29 13.53
N MET A 112 6.05 7.72 14.67
CA MET A 112 7.29 8.12 15.33
C MET A 112 8.52 7.82 14.46
N LYS A 113 8.52 6.71 13.73
CA LYS A 113 9.55 6.40 12.75
C LYS A 113 9.57 7.43 11.62
N HIS A 114 8.43 7.68 10.98
CA HIS A 114 8.35 8.56 9.82
C HIS A 114 8.57 10.04 10.12
N HIS A 115 8.19 10.50 11.32
CA HIS A 115 8.15 11.92 11.64
C HIS A 115 8.94 12.31 12.89
N GLY A 116 9.34 11.34 13.71
CA GLY A 116 9.96 11.57 15.02
C GLY A 116 11.48 11.47 15.03
N GLY A 117 12.14 11.31 13.87
CA GLY A 117 13.60 11.21 13.77
C GLY A 117 14.20 9.87 14.23
N TRP A 118 13.34 8.87 14.48
CA TRP A 118 13.78 7.51 14.78
C TRP A 118 14.19 6.79 13.51
N ARG A 119 15.30 6.05 13.57
CA ARG A 119 15.76 5.21 12.47
C ARG A 119 15.72 3.75 12.88
N VAL A 120 15.46 2.87 11.91
CA VAL A 120 15.43 1.43 12.11
C VAL A 120 16.25 0.75 11.03
N ARG A 121 16.97 -0.31 11.40
CA ARG A 121 17.73 -1.17 10.49
C ARG A 121 17.45 -2.64 10.78
N GLN A 122 17.21 -3.41 9.74
CA GLN A 122 17.06 -4.86 9.81
C GLN A 122 18.45 -5.50 10.00
N LEU A 123 18.63 -6.29 11.06
CA LEU A 123 19.90 -7.00 11.36
C LEU A 123 19.88 -8.46 10.87
N GLY A 124 18.85 -8.83 10.13
CA GLY A 124 18.54 -10.21 9.77
C GLY A 124 17.94 -10.99 10.93
N ARG A 125 17.31 -12.12 10.58
CA ARG A 125 16.62 -13.02 11.51
C ARG A 125 15.56 -12.31 12.38
N GLY A 126 14.90 -11.29 11.86
CA GLY A 126 13.79 -10.57 12.53
C GLY A 126 14.23 -9.57 13.59
N ARG A 127 15.53 -9.37 13.75
CA ARG A 127 16.09 -8.39 14.69
C ARG A 127 16.10 -7.00 14.09
N LEU A 128 15.67 -6.03 14.89
CA LEU A 128 15.67 -4.62 14.50
C LEU A 128 16.58 -3.81 15.41
N GLU A 129 17.45 -3.02 14.80
CA GLU A 129 18.23 -1.99 15.48
C GLU A 129 17.51 -0.64 15.35
N TRP A 130 17.05 -0.11 16.47
CA TRP A 130 16.44 1.20 16.57
C TRP A 130 17.45 2.22 17.04
N THR A 131 17.52 3.35 16.37
CA THR A 131 18.32 4.52 16.78
C THR A 131 17.38 5.68 17.10
N SER A 132 17.43 6.17 18.33
CA SER A 132 16.68 7.34 18.76
C SER A 132 17.20 8.62 18.10
N PRO A 133 16.42 9.71 18.11
CA PRO A 133 16.87 11.03 17.64
C PRO A 133 18.11 11.55 18.39
N THR A 134 18.29 11.09 19.63
CA THR A 134 19.45 11.42 20.48
C THR A 134 20.63 10.45 20.30
N GLY A 135 20.55 9.50 19.37
CA GLY A 135 21.62 8.55 19.06
C GLY A 135 21.66 7.30 19.95
N ARG A 136 20.68 7.08 20.83
CA ARG A 136 20.61 5.84 21.63
C ARG A 136 20.22 4.68 20.73
N VAL A 137 21.00 3.60 20.79
CA VAL A 137 20.75 2.38 20.04
C VAL A 137 20.12 1.31 20.92
N GLN A 138 19.10 0.62 20.41
CA GLN A 138 18.44 -0.50 21.06
C GLN A 138 18.11 -1.58 20.02
N VAL A 139 18.29 -2.84 20.37
CA VAL A 139 17.94 -3.98 19.51
C VAL A 139 16.70 -4.67 20.05
N THR A 140 15.73 -4.96 19.19
CA THR A 140 14.57 -5.79 19.51
C THR A 140 14.68 -7.15 18.83
N GLU A 141 14.42 -8.21 19.60
CA GLU A 141 14.44 -9.61 19.16
C GLU A 141 13.02 -10.07 18.84
N PRO A 142 12.79 -10.82 17.75
CA PRO A 142 11.46 -11.32 17.42
C PRO A 142 10.96 -12.22 18.55
N GLU A 143 9.67 -12.09 18.92
CA GLU A 143 9.09 -12.94 19.96
C GLU A 143 8.97 -14.40 19.48
N TYR A 144 8.82 -14.58 18.15
CA TYR A 144 8.78 -15.89 17.51
C TYR A 144 10.07 -16.27 16.75
N ALA A 145 10.60 -17.45 17.08
CA ALA A 145 11.89 -17.95 16.64
C ALA A 145 11.93 -18.54 15.20
N PHE A 146 10.89 -18.41 14.37
CA PHE A 146 10.86 -19.09 13.07
C PHE A 146 11.82 -18.51 12.01
N MET A 147 12.42 -17.33 12.23
CA MET A 147 13.53 -16.85 11.39
C MET A 147 14.88 -17.53 11.66
N GLN A 148 14.90 -18.60 12.47
CA GLN A 148 16.09 -19.45 12.61
C GLN A 148 16.29 -20.42 11.43
N GLY A 149 15.25 -20.68 10.61
CA GLY A 149 15.25 -21.72 9.56
C GLY A 149 15.35 -21.26 8.09
N VAL A 150 15.16 -19.98 7.75
CA VAL A 150 15.43 -19.47 6.39
C VAL A 150 16.92 -19.25 6.21
N GLY A 151 17.61 -20.33 5.84
CA GLY A 151 19.01 -20.34 5.45
C GLY A 151 19.27 -19.39 4.28
N GLY A 152 20.37 -18.65 4.37
CA GLY A 152 20.83 -17.78 3.31
C GLY A 152 21.06 -18.57 2.02
N ALA A 153 20.40 -18.12 0.96
CA ALA A 153 20.92 -18.33 -0.38
C ALA A 153 22.10 -17.36 -0.55
N GLN A 154 23.32 -17.88 -0.38
CA GLN A 154 24.48 -17.32 -1.08
C GLN A 154 24.22 -17.53 -2.57
N GLY A 155 24.23 -16.44 -3.34
CA GLY A 155 24.12 -16.51 -4.80
C GLY A 155 25.33 -17.22 -5.44
N PRO A 156 25.25 -17.57 -6.73
CA PRO A 156 26.43 -17.97 -7.50
C PRO A 156 27.43 -16.80 -7.63
#